data_AF-A0A2R5LPW7-F1
#
_entry.id   AF-A0A2R5LPW7-F1
#
_cell.length_a   1.000
_cell.length_b   1.000
_cell.length_c   1.000
_cell.angle_alpha   90.00
_cell.angle_beta   90.00
_cell.angle_gamma   90.00
#
_symmetry.space_group_name_H-M   'P 1'
#
loop_
_entity.id
_entity.type
_entity.pdbx_description
1 polymer ?
#
loop_
_entity_poly.entity_id
_entity_poly.type
_entity_poly.pdbx_seq_one_letter_code
_entity_poly.pdbx_strand_id
1 'polypeptide(L)'
;MAPEKRMIVLSAFQVSYPLVGAAFPWIAYAFADWRKLTLFAAILPLSAPLFSWFVPESLRWLISRGKEQRAKKILKYIAWVNRRPLSDEFMQKCQFPPPTDFNTTKASVVDLLKT
;
A
#
# COMPACT_ATOMS: atom_id res chain seq x y z
N MET A 1 11.17 -0.63 -11.25
CA MET A 1 11.58 -1.53 -10.14
C MET A 1 11.82 -2.89 -10.76
N ALA A 2 13.00 -3.49 -10.56
CA ALA A 2 13.28 -4.82 -11.09
C ALA A 2 12.25 -5.84 -10.55
N PRO A 3 11.80 -6.81 -11.36
CA PRO A 3 10.79 -7.79 -10.96
C PRO A 3 11.18 -8.53 -9.68
N GLU A 4 12.48 -8.81 -9.49
CA GLU A 4 13.04 -9.45 -8.30
C GLU A 4 12.71 -8.72 -6.99
N LYS A 5 12.89 -7.39 -6.96
CA LYS A 5 12.61 -6.57 -5.76
C LYS A 5 11.13 -6.55 -5.41
N ARG A 6 10.25 -6.63 -6.41
CA ARG A 6 8.80 -6.66 -6.20
C ARG A 6 8.38 -8.00 -5.59
N MET A 7 8.96 -9.10 -6.06
CA MET A 7 8.70 -10.43 -5.53
C MET A 7 9.13 -10.53 -4.07
N ILE A 8 10.33 -10.06 -3.73
CA ILE A 8 10.83 -10.10 -2.33
C ILE A 8 9.87 -9.39 -1.36
N VAL A 9 9.39 -8.19 -1.72
CA VAL A 9 8.47 -7.42 -0.86
C VAL A 9 7.14 -8.15 -0.68
N LEU A 10 6.57 -8.68 -1.76
CA LEU A 10 5.29 -9.40 -1.72
C LEU A 10 5.43 -10.72 -0.94
N SER A 11 6.52 -11.45 -1.13
CA SER A 11 6.82 -12.68 -0.40
C SER A 11 7.02 -12.41 1.09
N ALA A 12 7.70 -11.32 1.46
CA ALA A 12 7.87 -10.95 2.87
C ALA A 12 6.53 -10.71 3.57
N PHE A 13 5.57 -10.07 2.88
CA PHE A 13 4.21 -9.89 3.40
C PHE A 13 3.48 -11.24 3.57
N GLN A 14 3.58 -12.14 2.59
CA GLN A 14 2.92 -13.46 2.65
C GLN A 14 3.46 -14.32 3.79
N VAL A 15 4.77 -14.27 4.06
CA VAL A 15 5.41 -15.05 5.13
C VAL A 15 5.06 -14.51 6.52
N SER A 16 4.64 -13.25 6.65
CA SER A 16 4.25 -12.69 7.96
C SER A 16 3.04 -13.39 8.58
N TYR A 17 2.05 -13.80 7.78
CA TYR A 17 0.82 -14.43 8.26
C TYR A 17 1.06 -15.79 8.95
N PRO A 18 1.75 -16.78 8.32
CA PRO A 18 2.03 -18.05 8.99
C PRO A 18 2.97 -17.89 10.18
N LEU A 19 3.90 -16.93 10.16
CA LEU A 19 4.78 -16.66 11.31
C LEU A 19 3.99 -16.18 12.53
N VAL A 20 3.09 -15.21 12.35
CA VAL A 20 2.21 -14.73 13.42
C VAL A 20 1.28 -15.84 13.89
N GLY A 21 0.70 -16.60 12.96
CA GLY A 21 -0.16 -17.74 13.28
C GLY A 21 0.54 -18.82 14.10
N ALA A 22 1.80 -19.13 13.79
CA ALA A 22 2.61 -20.11 14.53
C ALA A 22 3.04 -19.59 15.91
N ALA A 23 3.26 -18.27 16.06
CA ALA A 23 3.62 -17.65 17.34
C ALA A 23 2.40 -17.46 18.28
N PHE A 24 1.21 -17.26 17.72
CA PHE A 24 -0.02 -16.97 18.46
C PHE A 24 -0.37 -18.00 19.56
N PRO A 25 -0.30 -19.33 19.36
CA PRO A 25 -0.62 -20.30 20.42
C PRO A 25 0.34 -20.22 21.61
N TRP A 26 1.61 -19.89 21.39
CA TRP A 26 2.59 -19.69 22.48
C TRP A 26 2.24 -18.47 23.32
N ILE A 27 1.81 -17.38 22.67
CA ILE A 27 1.32 -16.18 23.32
C ILE A 27 0.04 -16.50 24.12
N ALA A 28 -0.87 -17.29 23.53
CA ALA A 28 -2.09 -17.73 24.20
C ALA A 28 -1.81 -18.56 25.46
N TYR A 29 -0.83 -19.46 25.39
CA TYR A 29 -0.38 -20.24 26.54
C TYR A 29 0.20 -19.35 27.65
N ALA A 30 1.00 -18.34 27.30
CA ALA A 30 1.61 -17.44 28.26
C ALA A 30 0.59 -16.56 29.01
N PHE A 31 -0.46 -16.08 28.33
CA PHE A 31 -1.47 -15.23 28.96
C PHE A 31 -2.51 -16.01 29.76
N ALA A 32 -2.79 -17.27 29.39
CA ALA A 32 -3.75 -18.20 30.01
C ALA A 32 -5.19 -17.66 30.27
N ASP A 33 -5.46 -16.42 29.88
CA ASP A 33 -6.72 -15.69 30.05
C ASP A 33 -7.21 -15.18 28.69
N TRP A 34 -8.40 -15.61 28.28
CA TRP A 34 -8.99 -15.20 27.01
C TRP A 34 -9.20 -13.68 26.92
N ARG A 35 -9.52 -13.01 28.03
CA ARG A 35 -9.72 -11.55 28.09
C ARG A 35 -8.46 -10.76 27.75
N LYS A 36 -7.31 -11.17 28.30
CA LYS A 36 -6.01 -10.53 28.04
C LYS A 36 -5.57 -10.76 26.60
N LEU A 37 -5.83 -11.96 26.08
CA LEU A 37 -5.56 -12.30 24.69
C LEU A 37 -6.40 -11.49 23.70
N THR A 38 -7.70 -11.29 23.97
CA THR A 38 -8.57 -10.46 23.13
C THR A 38 -8.12 -8.99 23.13
N LEU A 39 -7.73 -8.45 24.29
CA LEU A 39 -7.17 -7.09 24.36
C LEU A 39 -5.88 -6.95 23.56
N PHE A 40 -4.95 -7.91 23.70
CA PHE A 40 -3.71 -7.92 22.93
C PHE A 40 -3.97 -7.99 21.42
N ALA A 41 -4.86 -8.88 20.99
CA ALA A 41 -5.23 -9.02 19.59
C ALA A 41 -5.93 -7.77 19.03
N ALA A 42 -6.65 -7.01 19.86
CA ALA A 42 -7.32 -5.77 19.46
C ALA A 42 -6.35 -4.59 19.29
N ILE A 43 -5.21 -4.57 19.99
CA ILE A 43 -4.22 -3.48 19.87
C ILE A 43 -3.66 -3.39 18.45
N LEU A 44 -3.40 -4.54 17.80
CA LEU A 44 -2.82 -4.58 16.46
C LEU A 44 -3.69 -3.86 15.41
N PRO A 45 -4.99 -4.16 15.22
CA PRO A 45 -5.85 -3.42 14.30
C PRO A 45 -6.13 -1.99 14.76
N LEU A 46 -6.18 -1.71 16.07
CA LEU A 46 -6.33 -0.34 16.58
C LEU A 46 -5.12 0.56 16.25
N SER A 47 -3.94 -0.03 16.09
CA SER A 47 -2.74 0.70 15.66
C SER A 47 -2.67 0.97 14.16
N ALA A 48 -3.47 0.28 13.33
CA ALA A 48 -3.51 0.43 11.88
C ALA A 48 -3.64 1.89 11.37
N PRO A 49 -4.54 2.74 11.90
CA PRO A 49 -4.63 4.13 11.46
C PRO A 49 -3.36 4.95 11.72
N LEU A 50 -2.57 4.60 12.73
CA LEU A 50 -1.28 5.26 12.99
C LEU A 50 -0.31 5.01 11.83
N PHE A 51 -0.29 3.80 11.27
CA PHE A 51 0.52 3.46 10.10
C PHE A 51 0.10 4.21 8.84
N SER A 52 -1.18 4.54 8.69
CA SER A 52 -1.68 5.32 7.55
C SER A 52 -1.09 6.73 7.50
N TRP A 53 -0.59 7.28 8.61
CA TRP A 53 0.05 8.59 8.63
C TRP A 53 1.49 8.55 8.09
N PHE A 54 2.19 7.42 8.28
CA PHE A 54 3.58 7.26 7.87
C PHE A 54 3.74 6.80 6.42
N VAL A 55 2.78 6.04 5.90
CA VAL A 55 2.86 5.49 4.55
C VAL A 55 2.37 6.53 3.54
N PRO A 56 3.22 6.99 2.59
CA PRO A 56 2.77 7.90 1.55
C PRO A 56 1.69 7.22 0.69
N GLU A 57 0.68 8.00 0.28
CA GLU A 57 -0.32 7.53 -0.67
C GLU A 57 0.35 6.95 -1.94
N SER A 58 -0.24 5.90 -2.51
CA SER A 58 0.38 5.25 -3.67
C SER A 58 0.45 6.22 -4.86
N LEU A 59 1.63 6.33 -5.47
CA LEU A 59 1.87 7.21 -6.62
C LEU A 59 0.87 6.92 -7.76
N ARG A 60 0.57 5.64 -7.99
CA ARG A 60 -0.39 5.20 -9.02
C ARG A 60 -1.81 5.70 -8.75
N TRP A 61 -2.26 5.70 -7.48
CA TRP A 61 -3.57 6.21 -7.11
C TRP A 61 -3.64 7.73 -7.23
N LEU A 62 -2.57 8.45 -6.88
CA LEU A 62 -2.50 9.90 -7.08
C LEU A 62 -2.62 10.27 -8.56
N ILE A 63 -1.95 9.52 -9.43
CA ILE A 63 -2.02 9.69 -10.89
C ILE A 63 -3.45 9.42 -11.38
N SER A 64 -4.07 8.31 -10.98
CA SER A 64 -5.43 7.98 -11.44
C SER A 64 -6.49 8.96 -10.94
N ARG A 65 -6.25 9.62 -9.81
CA ARG A 65 -7.14 10.67 -9.24
C ARG A 65 -6.82 12.07 -9.74
N GLY A 66 -5.89 12.25 -10.68
CA GLY A 66 -5.52 13.56 -11.23
C GLY A 66 -4.80 14.47 -10.24
N LYS A 67 -4.29 13.94 -9.12
CA LYS A 67 -3.59 14.71 -8.09
C LYS A 67 -2.11 14.90 -8.44
N GLU A 68 -1.85 15.56 -9.57
CA GLU A 68 -0.52 15.68 -10.17
C GLU A 68 0.53 16.32 -9.25
N GLN A 69 0.20 17.41 -8.54
CA GLN A 69 1.16 18.09 -7.67
C GLN A 69 1.67 17.17 -6.54
N ARG A 70 0.77 16.38 -5.93
CA ARG A 70 1.14 15.40 -4.90
C ARG A 70 1.94 14.24 -5.49
N ALA A 71 1.57 13.78 -6.68
CA ALA A 71 2.31 12.75 -7.41
C ALA A 71 3.76 13.18 -7.68
N LYS A 72 4.00 14.42 -8.13
CA LYS A 72 5.35 14.98 -8.36
C LYS A 72 6.17 15.04 -7.07
N LYS A 73 5.57 15.43 -5.95
CA LYS A 73 6.25 15.47 -4.63
C LYS A 73 6.72 14.07 -4.20
N ILE A 74 5.85 13.06 -4.32
CA ILE A 74 6.19 11.67 -3.98
C ILE A 74 7.21 11.11 -4.96
N LEU A 75 7.12 11.44 -6.25
CA LEU A 75 8.09 11.01 -7.24
C LEU A 75 9.50 11.57 -6.95
N LYS A 76 9.61 12.84 -6.54
CA LYS A 76 10.88 13.46 -6.11
C LYS A 76 11.44 12.77 -4.86
N TYR A 77 10.57 12.41 -3.91
CA TYR A 77 10.96 11.63 -2.73
C TYR A 77 11.49 10.23 -3.10
N ILE A 78 10.79 9.50 -3.97
CA ILE A 78 11.20 8.18 -4.45
C ILE A 78 12.54 8.26 -5.20
N ALA A 79 12.73 9.28 -6.03
CA ALA A 79 13.96 9.56 -6.75
C ALA A 79 15.16 9.77 -5.80
N TRP A 80 14.93 10.54 -4.73
CA TRP A 80 15.91 10.76 -3.68
C TRP A 80 16.27 9.46 -2.94
N VAL A 81 15.28 8.68 -2.50
CA VAL A 81 15.49 7.38 -1.83
C VAL A 81 16.26 6.40 -2.72
N ASN A 82 15.97 6.38 -4.02
CA ASN A 82 16.66 5.51 -4.98
C ASN A 82 18.04 6.04 -5.41
N ARG A 83 18.54 7.14 -4.83
CA ARG A 83 19.80 7.81 -5.20
C ARG A 83 19.88 8.17 -6.68
N ARG A 84 18.73 8.47 -7.29
CA ARG A 84 18.61 8.88 -8.69
C ARG A 84 17.84 10.21 -8.73
N PRO A 85 18.48 11.33 -8.34
CA PRO A 85 17.82 12.62 -8.36
C PRO A 85 17.34 12.96 -9.78
N LEU A 86 16.08 13.35 -9.90
CA LEU A 86 15.49 13.80 -11.16
C LEU A 86 15.78 15.30 -11.33
N SER A 87 16.15 15.73 -12.53
CA SER A 87 16.28 17.17 -12.83
C SER A 87 14.91 17.84 -12.73
N ASP A 88 14.90 19.09 -12.26
CA ASP A 88 13.64 19.86 -12.17
C ASP A 88 13.03 20.11 -13.56
N GLU A 89 13.85 20.18 -14.62
CA GLU A 89 13.40 20.21 -16.02
C GLU A 89 12.61 18.96 -16.41
N PHE A 90 13.07 17.78 -16.01
CA PHE A 90 12.35 16.53 -16.27
C PHE A 90 11.00 16.52 -15.55
N MET A 91 10.95 17.02 -14.32
CA MET A 91 9.71 17.08 -13.53
C MET A 91 8.69 18.08 -14.09
N GLN A 92 9.15 19.17 -14.72
CA GLN A 92 8.28 20.11 -15.44
C GLN A 92 7.71 19.50 -16.72
N LYS A 93 8.53 18.76 -17.48
CA LYS A 93 8.11 18.09 -18.71
C LYS A 93 7.28 16.82 -18.46
N CYS A 94 7.33 16.24 -17.26
CA CYS A 94 6.60 15.04 -16.90
C CYS A 94 5.09 15.33 -16.81
N GLN A 95 4.34 14.90 -17.83
CA GLN A 95 2.89 14.93 -17.88
C GLN A 95 2.34 13.55 -17.53
N PHE A 96 1.38 13.50 -16.60
CA PHE A 96 0.67 12.27 -16.26
C PHE A 96 -0.55 12.10 -17.17
N PRO A 97 -1.00 10.85 -17.39
CA PRO A 97 -2.24 10.61 -18.11
C PRO A 97 -3.42 11.32 -17.41
N PRO A 98 -4.48 11.67 -18.16
CA PRO A 98 -5.68 12.24 -17.56
C PRO A 98 -6.26 11.30 -16.49
N PRO A 99 -6.96 11.84 -15.48
CA PRO A 99 -7.54 11.04 -14.42
C PRO A 99 -8.46 9.97 -15.01
N THR A 100 -8.45 8.79 -14.41
CA THR A 100 -9.37 7.73 -14.80
C THR A 100 -10.76 8.08 -14.27
N ASP A 101 -11.73 8.21 -15.16
CA ASP A 101 -13.12 8.48 -14.80
C ASP A 101 -13.76 7.26 -14.13
N PHE A 102 -13.60 7.14 -12.81
CA PHE A 102 -14.27 6.10 -12.03
C PHE A 102 -15.80 6.24 -11.98
N ASN A 103 -16.34 7.39 -12.39
CA ASN A 103 -17.78 7.68 -12.36
C ASN A 103 -18.50 7.44 -13.71
N THR A 104 -17.77 7.29 -14.82
CA THR A 104 -18.37 7.29 -16.16
C THR A 104 -18.70 5.88 -16.67
N THR A 105 -18.07 4.84 -16.13
CA THR A 105 -18.42 3.46 -16.47
C THR A 105 -19.32 2.86 -15.38
N LYS A 106 -20.64 2.96 -15.58
CA LYS A 106 -21.58 1.99 -15.00
C LYS A 106 -21.32 0.64 -15.67
N ALA A 107 -20.18 0.02 -15.38
CA ALA A 107 -19.91 -1.33 -15.82
C ALA A 107 -20.97 -2.21 -15.15
N SER A 108 -21.96 -2.63 -15.94
CA SER A 108 -23.02 -3.50 -15.45
C SER A 108 -22.44 -4.89 -15.27
N VAL A 109 -22.88 -5.63 -14.25
CA VAL A 109 -22.49 -7.04 -14.06
C VAL A 109 -22.77 -7.88 -15.31
N VAL A 110 -23.75 -7.46 -16.12
CA VAL A 110 -24.10 -8.07 -17.41
C VAL A 110 -22.98 -7.96 -18.45
N ASP A 111 -22.16 -6.90 -18.40
CA ASP A 111 -21.05 -6.74 -19.35
C ASP A 111 -19.90 -7.71 -19.06
N LEU A 112 -19.82 -8.28 -17.85
CA LEU A 112 -18.86 -9.34 -17.51
C LEU A 112 -19.21 -10.68 -18.18
N LEU A 113 -20.49 -10.90 -18.49
CA LEU A 113 -21.00 -12.13 -19.10
C LEU A 113 -20.96 -12.10 -20.63
N LYS A 114 -20.56 -10.98 -21.25
CA LYS A 114 -20.43 -10.83 -22.71
C LYS A 114 -19.06 -11.24 -23.26
N THR A 115 -18.21 -11.86 -22.43
CA THR A 115 -16.90 -12.39 -22.82
C THR A 115 -17.04 -13.84 -23.26
#